data_AF-A0A926A1A4-F1
#
_entry.id   AF-A0A926A1A4-F1
#
_cell.length_a   1.000
_cell.length_b   1.000
_cell.length_c   1.000
_cell.angle_alpha   90.00
_cell.angle_beta   90.00
_cell.angle_gamma   90.00
#
_symmetry.space_group_name_H-M   'P 1'
#
loop_
_entity.id
_entity.type
_entity.pdbx_description
1 polymer ?
#
loop_
_entity_poly.entity_id
_entity_poly.type
_entity_poly.pdbx_seq_one_letter_code
_entity_poly.pdbx_strand_id
1 'polypeptide(L)'
;GGEDEKNEFKPHNYMREQVVYTGTHDNDTTVGWWSASAAGDSTRSLDDVAKEQRDARLYLDTDGAEIHWTLIRAALASVADTALVPMQDVLGLGSDARMNLPGRESGNWKFRFRWDQLTKDMTKRLARLNRMFDRSPRGQAQP
;
A
#
# COMPACT_ATOMS: atom_id res chain seq x y z
N GLY A 1 1.03 14.69 -15.00
CA GLY A 1 0.57 13.33 -15.31
C GLY A 1 -0.88 13.40 -15.73
N GLY A 2 -1.17 12.93 -16.94
CA GLY A 2 -2.51 12.97 -17.53
C GLY A 2 -3.46 11.94 -16.91
N GLU A 3 -4.76 12.08 -17.17
CA GLU A 3 -5.79 11.15 -16.70
C GLU A 3 -5.57 9.70 -17.18
N ASP A 4 -4.89 9.53 -18.32
CA ASP A 4 -4.55 8.22 -18.89
C ASP A 4 -3.59 7.41 -17.99
N GLU A 5 -2.54 8.04 -17.45
CA GLU A 5 -1.59 7.39 -16.52
C GLU A 5 -2.31 6.90 -15.25
N LYS A 6 -3.29 7.66 -14.75
CA LYS A 6 -4.06 7.27 -13.54
C LYS A 6 -4.92 6.03 -13.78
N ASN A 7 -5.28 5.74 -15.03
CA ASN A 7 -6.08 4.56 -15.36
C ASN A 7 -5.22 3.28 -15.35
N GLU A 8 -3.98 3.35 -15.83
CA GLU A 8 -3.05 2.22 -15.89
C GLU A 8 -2.74 1.61 -14.50
N PHE A 9 -2.75 2.43 -13.44
CA PHE A 9 -2.46 1.97 -12.09
C PHE A 9 -3.64 1.30 -11.37
N LYS A 10 -4.80 1.13 -12.02
CA LYS A 10 -5.93 0.39 -11.44
C LYS A 10 -5.78 -1.13 -11.67
N PRO A 11 -5.98 -1.97 -10.62
CA PRO A 11 -5.77 -3.42 -10.72
C PRO A 11 -6.45 -4.16 -11.90
N HIS A 12 -7.61 -3.69 -12.38
CA HIS A 12 -8.30 -4.32 -13.52
C HIS A 12 -7.63 -4.05 -14.88
N ASN A 13 -6.68 -3.13 -14.94
CA ASN A 13 -5.91 -2.79 -16.14
C ASN A 13 -4.50 -3.43 -16.15
N TYR A 14 -4.14 -4.19 -15.12
CA TYR A 14 -2.82 -4.83 -15.04
C TYR A 14 -2.69 -6.02 -16.00
N MET A 15 -1.44 -6.35 -16.33
CA MET A 15 -1.04 -7.56 -17.04
C MET A 15 -0.15 -8.44 -16.16
N ARG A 16 0.12 -9.69 -16.57
CA ARG A 16 0.85 -10.66 -15.74
C ARG A 16 2.29 -10.25 -15.51
N GLU A 17 2.97 -9.77 -16.53
CA GLU A 17 4.40 -9.42 -16.55
C GLU A 17 4.71 -8.09 -15.83
N GLN A 18 4.11 -7.88 -14.66
CA GLN A 18 4.22 -6.66 -13.87
C GLN A 18 4.50 -6.98 -12.39
N VAL A 19 5.08 -5.98 -11.72
CA VAL A 19 5.25 -5.96 -10.27
C VAL A 19 4.36 -4.85 -9.71
N VAL A 20 3.37 -5.22 -8.91
CA VAL A 20 2.53 -4.25 -8.21
C VAL A 20 3.12 -3.94 -6.83
N TYR A 21 3.05 -2.67 -6.46
CA TYR A 21 3.38 -2.19 -5.13
C TYR A 21 2.18 -1.44 -4.55
N THR A 22 1.96 -1.50 -3.24
CA THR A 22 1.08 -0.52 -2.57
C THR A 22 1.73 0.86 -2.55
N GLY A 23 3.06 0.89 -2.42
CA GLY A 23 3.91 2.06 -2.56
C GLY A 23 5.37 1.63 -2.61
N THR A 24 6.23 2.52 -3.12
CA THR A 24 7.68 2.34 -3.11
C THR A 24 8.30 3.04 -1.89
N HIS A 25 9.63 3.02 -1.78
CA HIS A 25 10.34 3.74 -0.72
C HIS A 25 10.23 5.29 -0.84
N ASP A 26 9.91 5.81 -2.02
CA ASP A 26 9.75 7.25 -2.28
C ASP A 26 8.34 7.75 -1.99
N ASN A 27 7.37 6.84 -1.89
CA ASN A 27 6.01 7.15 -1.53
C ASN A 27 5.88 7.32 -0.01
N ASP A 28 4.85 8.05 0.41
CA ASP A 28 4.39 7.93 1.79
C ASP A 28 3.83 6.52 2.03
N THR A 29 3.73 6.13 3.30
CA THR A 29 2.96 4.97 3.73
C THR A 29 1.51 5.07 3.23
N THR A 30 0.81 3.95 3.07
CA THR A 30 -0.60 3.97 2.64
C THR A 30 -1.48 4.72 3.65
N VAL A 31 -1.21 4.58 4.96
CA VAL A 31 -1.94 5.33 5.99
C VAL A 31 -1.60 6.83 5.92
N GLY A 32 -0.33 7.20 5.74
CA GLY A 32 0.09 8.59 5.56
C GLY A 32 -0.50 9.24 4.31
N TRP A 33 -0.50 8.52 3.19
CA TRP A 33 -1.17 8.93 1.96
C TRP A 33 -2.67 9.14 2.18
N TRP A 34 -3.33 8.25 2.91
CA TRP A 34 -4.76 8.36 3.17
C TRP A 34 -5.11 9.52 4.10
N SER A 35 -4.35 9.68 5.18
CA SER A 35 -4.59 10.65 6.26
C SER A 35 -3.92 12.01 6.03
N ALA A 36 -3.40 12.26 4.83
CA ALA A 36 -2.72 13.51 4.52
C ALA A 36 -3.62 14.73 4.81
N SER A 37 -3.00 15.76 5.37
CA SER A 37 -3.66 17.02 5.73
C SER A 37 -2.89 18.20 5.13
N ALA A 38 -3.46 19.41 5.22
CA ALA A 38 -2.80 20.63 4.76
C ALA A 38 -1.50 20.95 5.53
N ALA A 39 -1.35 20.41 6.74
CA ALA A 39 -0.12 20.51 7.53
C ALA A 39 0.69 19.21 7.34
N GLY A 40 1.66 19.22 6.43
CA GLY A 40 2.55 18.09 6.21
C GLY A 40 3.36 18.22 4.93
N ASP A 41 4.24 17.26 4.68
CA ASP A 41 5.09 17.23 3.48
C ASP A 41 4.34 16.68 2.24
N SER A 42 3.01 16.68 2.26
CA SER A 42 2.20 16.26 1.11
C SER A 42 2.11 17.39 0.11
N THR A 43 2.34 17.07 -1.16
CA THR A 43 2.18 18.02 -2.28
C THR A 43 0.74 18.13 -2.79
N ARG A 44 -0.18 17.32 -2.25
CA ARG A 44 -1.59 17.28 -2.65
C ARG A 44 -2.38 18.37 -1.93
N SER A 45 -3.32 19.00 -2.66
CA SER A 45 -4.29 19.89 -2.03
C SER A 45 -5.32 19.08 -1.21
N LEU A 46 -6.04 19.75 -0.29
CA LEU A 46 -7.13 19.10 0.44
C LEU A 46 -8.23 18.58 -0.48
N ASP A 47 -8.48 19.28 -1.60
CA ASP A 47 -9.46 18.86 -2.61
C ASP A 47 -8.98 17.61 -3.35
N ASP A 48 -7.68 17.51 -3.66
CA ASP A 48 -7.09 16.30 -4.24
C ASP A 48 -7.21 15.11 -3.28
N VAL A 49 -6.89 15.31 -1.99
CA VAL A 49 -7.04 14.27 -0.97
C VAL A 49 -8.49 13.80 -0.87
N ALA A 50 -9.44 14.73 -0.78
CA ALA A 50 -10.87 14.40 -0.70
C ALA A 50 -11.36 13.67 -1.97
N LYS A 51 -10.89 14.08 -3.15
CA LYS A 51 -11.20 13.41 -4.41
C LYS A 51 -10.64 11.99 -4.46
N GLU A 52 -9.35 11.82 -4.18
CA GLU A 52 -8.69 10.50 -4.15
C GLU A 52 -9.35 9.55 -3.14
N GLN A 53 -9.72 10.05 -1.95
CA GLN A 53 -10.44 9.26 -0.96
C GLN A 53 -11.81 8.79 -1.46
N ARG A 54 -12.59 9.67 -2.10
CA ARG A 54 -13.89 9.30 -2.68
C ARG A 54 -13.73 8.25 -3.77
N ASP A 55 -12.79 8.47 -4.69
CA ASP A 55 -12.54 7.56 -5.81
C ASP A 55 -12.07 6.18 -5.31
N ALA A 56 -11.18 6.14 -4.32
CA ALA A 56 -10.71 4.91 -3.70
C ALA A 56 -11.82 4.16 -2.94
N ARG A 57 -12.69 4.86 -2.20
CA ARG A 57 -13.84 4.26 -1.52
C ARG A 57 -14.79 3.59 -2.49
N LEU A 58 -15.10 4.29 -3.59
CA LEU A 58 -15.97 3.77 -4.63
C LEU A 58 -15.35 2.58 -5.36
N TYR A 59 -14.06 2.68 -5.72
CA TYR A 59 -13.38 1.65 -6.48
C TYR A 59 -13.10 0.36 -5.67
N LEU A 60 -12.73 0.51 -4.41
CA LEU A 60 -12.33 -0.60 -3.54
C LEU A 60 -13.46 -1.13 -2.65
N ASP A 61 -14.64 -0.51 -2.70
CA ASP A 61 -15.78 -0.78 -1.83
C ASP A 61 -15.37 -0.83 -0.34
N THR A 62 -14.89 0.32 0.17
CA THR A 62 -14.31 0.41 1.51
C THR A 62 -14.75 1.66 2.26
N ASP A 63 -14.80 1.55 3.59
CA ASP A 63 -14.93 2.69 4.51
C ASP A 63 -13.58 3.35 4.85
N GLY A 64 -12.47 2.80 4.34
CA GLY A 64 -11.12 3.33 4.53
C GLY A 64 -10.55 3.18 5.94
N ALA A 65 -11.23 2.46 6.86
CA ALA A 65 -10.76 2.29 8.23
C ALA A 65 -9.40 1.56 8.29
N GLU A 66 -9.22 0.54 7.44
CA GLU A 66 -7.97 -0.19 7.28
C GLU A 66 -7.44 -0.07 5.84
N ILE A 67 -7.35 1.15 5.32
CA ILE A 67 -6.96 1.42 3.92
C ILE A 67 -5.67 0.71 3.47
N HIS A 68 -4.68 0.58 4.36
CA HIS A 68 -3.44 -0.17 4.09
C HIS A 68 -3.73 -1.65 3.80
N TRP A 69 -4.58 -2.32 4.60
CA TRP A 69 -5.00 -3.68 4.31
C TRP A 69 -5.89 -3.78 3.07
N THR A 70 -6.72 -2.77 2.80
CA THR A 70 -7.51 -2.71 1.56
C THR A 70 -6.60 -2.67 0.33
N LEU A 71 -5.55 -1.83 0.32
CA LEU A 71 -4.60 -1.78 -0.80
C LEU A 71 -3.72 -3.04 -0.87
N ILE A 72 -3.28 -3.60 0.27
CA ILE A 72 -2.57 -4.89 0.28
C ILE A 72 -3.44 -5.97 -0.36
N ARG A 73 -4.73 -6.03 -0.02
CA ARG A 73 -5.67 -6.98 -0.62
C ARG A 73 -5.80 -6.76 -2.12
N ALA A 74 -5.93 -5.51 -2.57
CA ALA A 74 -6.05 -5.17 -3.99
C ALA A 74 -4.79 -5.56 -4.78
N ALA A 75 -3.60 -5.28 -4.24
CA ALA A 75 -2.33 -5.68 -4.85
C ALA A 75 -2.23 -7.21 -4.96
N LEU A 76 -2.52 -7.94 -3.88
CA LEU A 76 -2.51 -9.40 -3.88
C LEU A 76 -3.59 -10.00 -4.79
N ALA A 77 -4.76 -9.38 -4.92
CA ALA A 77 -5.84 -9.86 -5.79
C ALA A 77 -5.61 -9.58 -7.28
N SER A 78 -4.68 -8.68 -7.62
CA SER A 78 -4.41 -8.31 -9.00
C SER A 78 -3.79 -9.45 -9.82
N VAL A 79 -3.80 -9.30 -11.15
CA VAL A 79 -3.22 -10.29 -12.07
C VAL A 79 -1.70 -10.20 -12.20
N ALA A 80 -1.05 -9.19 -11.60
CA ALA A 80 0.40 -9.02 -11.65
C ALA A 80 1.12 -10.22 -11.02
N ASP A 81 2.19 -10.70 -11.66
CA ASP A 81 2.94 -11.89 -11.23
C ASP A 81 3.54 -11.70 -9.83
N THR A 82 4.03 -10.50 -9.53
CA THR A 82 4.63 -10.18 -8.22
C THR A 82 3.89 -9.03 -7.54
N ALA A 83 3.56 -9.20 -6.27
CA ALA A 83 3.05 -8.14 -5.41
C ALA A 83 4.05 -7.89 -4.28
N LEU A 84 4.50 -6.64 -4.13
CA LEU A 84 5.45 -6.21 -3.11
C LEU A 84 4.79 -5.19 -2.18
N VAL A 85 4.90 -5.42 -0.88
CA VAL A 85 4.27 -4.60 0.15
C VAL A 85 5.36 -4.08 1.09
N PRO A 86 5.51 -2.75 1.27
CA PRO A 86 6.41 -2.19 2.28
C PRO A 86 6.03 -2.63 3.69
N MET A 87 7.02 -2.84 4.55
CA MET A 87 6.78 -3.24 5.94
C MET A 87 5.93 -2.22 6.71
N GLN A 88 6.05 -0.93 6.38
CA GLN A 88 5.22 0.13 6.96
C GLN A 88 3.72 -0.11 6.76
N ASP A 89 3.33 -0.58 5.57
CA ASP A 89 1.93 -0.85 5.25
C ASP A 89 1.43 -2.10 5.97
N VAL A 90 2.26 -3.16 6.08
CA VAL A 90 1.94 -4.32 6.90
C VAL A 90 1.69 -3.92 8.35
N LEU A 91 2.51 -2.99 8.86
CA LEU A 91 2.44 -2.47 10.22
C LEU A 91 1.36 -1.41 10.43
N GLY A 92 0.72 -0.91 9.37
CA GLY A 92 -0.30 0.15 9.44
C GLY A 92 0.24 1.49 9.95
N LEU A 93 1.51 1.81 9.67
CA LEU A 93 2.16 3.03 10.15
C LEU A 93 1.83 4.24 9.27
N GLY A 94 1.77 5.42 9.88
CA GLY A 94 1.57 6.70 9.19
C GLY A 94 2.86 7.35 8.67
N SER A 95 2.78 8.62 8.29
CA SER A 95 3.85 9.36 7.61
C SER A 95 5.17 9.46 8.38
N ASP A 96 5.16 9.33 9.71
CA ASP A 96 6.38 9.27 10.53
C ASP A 96 7.28 8.06 10.18
N ALA A 97 6.73 7.05 9.51
CA ALA A 97 7.46 5.87 9.03
C ALA A 97 7.87 5.95 7.55
N ARG A 98 7.65 7.08 6.88
CA ARG A 98 8.04 7.27 5.47
C ARG A 98 9.54 7.05 5.30
N MET A 99 9.92 6.25 4.30
CA MET A 99 11.33 5.87 4.07
C MET A 99 12.11 7.03 3.45
N ASN A 100 11.60 7.59 2.34
CA ASN A 100 12.22 8.70 1.64
C ASN A 100 11.16 9.73 1.20
N LEU A 101 11.52 11.00 1.31
CA LEU A 101 10.79 12.12 0.71
C LEU A 101 11.70 12.74 -0.36
N PRO A 102 11.45 12.45 -1.65
CA PRO A 102 12.23 13.02 -2.74
C PRO A 102 12.29 14.56 -2.68
N GLY A 103 13.47 15.12 -2.91
CA GLY A 103 13.72 16.57 -2.82
C GLY A 103 14.04 17.08 -1.42
N ARG A 104 13.95 16.26 -0.37
CA ARG A 104 14.41 16.62 0.98
C ARG A 104 15.83 16.15 1.22
N GLU A 105 16.70 17.04 1.70
CA GLU A 105 18.12 16.75 1.89
C GLU A 105 18.41 15.89 3.15
N SER A 106 17.52 15.90 4.14
CA SER A 106 17.75 15.22 5.42
C SER A 106 16.48 14.59 5.99
N GLY A 107 16.66 13.59 6.86
CA GLY A 107 15.55 12.88 7.52
C GLY A 107 15.13 11.58 6.84
N ASN A 108 15.62 11.31 5.63
CA ASN A 108 15.34 10.09 4.87
C ASN A 108 16.16 8.88 5.34
N TRP A 109 15.72 7.68 4.94
CA TRP A 109 16.41 6.39 5.13
C TRP A 109 16.60 5.98 6.59
N LYS A 110 15.77 6.52 7.49
CA LYS A 110 15.84 6.28 8.95
C LYS A 110 14.84 5.27 9.47
N PHE A 111 13.84 4.89 8.67
CA PHE A 111 12.82 3.94 9.11
C PHE A 111 13.45 2.60 9.49
N ARG A 112 13.10 2.12 10.68
CA ARG A 112 13.45 0.80 11.20
C ARG A 112 12.25 0.24 11.93
N PHE A 113 12.09 -1.07 11.87
CA PHE A 113 11.10 -1.79 12.66
C PHE A 113 11.78 -2.84 13.53
N ARG A 114 11.05 -3.30 14.54
CA ARG A 114 11.40 -4.45 15.38
C ARG A 114 10.38 -5.56 15.19
N TRP A 115 10.83 -6.81 15.30
CA TRP A 115 9.98 -7.97 15.04
C TRP A 115 8.83 -8.16 16.03
N ASP A 116 8.92 -7.59 17.23
CA ASP A 116 7.84 -7.57 18.22
C ASP A 116 6.65 -6.69 17.79
N GLN A 117 6.85 -5.73 16.88
CA GLN A 117 5.76 -4.97 16.27
C GLN A 117 4.90 -5.83 15.33
N LEU A 118 5.46 -6.92 14.79
CA LEU A 118 4.74 -7.82 13.89
C LEU A 118 3.94 -8.84 14.71
N THR A 119 2.66 -8.57 14.91
CA THR A 119 1.78 -9.44 15.70
C THR A 119 1.48 -10.75 14.98
N LYS A 120 1.14 -11.79 15.77
CA LYS A 120 0.69 -13.09 15.22
C LYS A 120 -0.52 -12.94 14.31
N ASP A 121 -1.42 -12.01 14.60
CA ASP A 121 -2.63 -11.80 13.81
C ASP A 121 -2.33 -11.16 12.46
N MET A 122 -1.36 -10.24 12.39
CA MET A 122 -0.87 -9.67 11.14
C MET A 122 -0.22 -10.74 10.26
N THR A 123 0.64 -11.58 10.84
CA THR A 123 1.25 -12.72 10.11
C THR A 123 0.20 -13.70 9.60
N LYS A 124 -0.80 -14.06 10.44
CA LYS A 124 -1.91 -14.92 10.03
C LYS A 124 -2.77 -14.28 8.93
N ARG A 125 -3.02 -12.97 9.00
CA ARG A 125 -3.76 -12.21 7.98
C ARG A 125 -3.01 -12.23 6.64
N LEU A 126 -1.71 -11.94 6.63
CA LEU A 126 -0.86 -12.05 5.44
C LEU A 126 -0.88 -13.46 4.87
N ALA A 127 -0.68 -14.49 5.70
CA ALA A 127 -0.70 -15.87 5.24
C ALA A 127 -2.07 -16.29 4.68
N ARG A 128 -3.17 -15.79 5.25
CA ARG A 128 -4.52 -16.02 4.73
C ARG A 128 -4.73 -15.33 3.37
N LEU A 129 -4.31 -14.07 3.23
CA LEU A 129 -4.43 -13.34 1.97
C LEU A 129 -3.58 -13.96 0.86
N ASN A 130 -2.33 -14.34 1.15
CA ASN A 130 -1.46 -15.01 0.18
C ASN A 130 -2.02 -16.37 -0.25
N ARG A 131 -2.70 -17.11 0.63
CA ARG A 131 -3.39 -18.35 0.25
C ARG A 131 -4.64 -18.09 -0.57
N MET A 132 -5.42 -17.08 -0.20
CA MET A 132 -6.67 -16.71 -0.88
C MET A 132 -6.44 -16.30 -2.34
N PHE A 133 -5.29 -15.69 -2.65
CA PHE A 133 -4.96 -15.20 -3.99
C PHE A 133 -3.82 -15.99 -4.66
N ASP A 134 -3.56 -17.22 -4.23
CA ASP A 134 -2.57 -18.13 -4.83
C ASP A 134 -1.13 -17.56 -4.94
N ARG A 135 -0.73 -16.74 -3.97
CA ARG A 135 0.62 -16.16 -3.83
C ARG A 135 1.49 -16.85 -2.78
N SER A 136 1.05 -18.00 -2.29
CA SER A 136 1.83 -18.81 -1.35
C SER A 136 2.93 -19.59 -2.07
N PRO A 137 4.08 -19.88 -1.42
CA PRO A 137 5.13 -20.70 -2.02
C PRO A 137 4.57 -22.03 -2.52
N ARG A 138 4.83 -22.38 -3.79
CA ARG A 138 4.43 -23.68 -4.33
C ARG A 138 5.17 -24.78 -3.56
N GLY A 139 4.43 -25.68 -2.90
CA GLY A 139 4.99 -26.86 -2.23
C GLY A 139 4.80 -26.95 -0.72
N GLN A 140 4.18 -25.98 -0.05
CA GLN A 140 3.69 -26.20 1.31
C GLN A 140 2.28 -26.80 1.25
N ALA A 141 2.22 -28.13 1.31
CA ALA A 141 0.97 -28.85 1.53
C ALA A 141 0.28 -28.33 2.80
N GLN A 142 -1.03 -28.18 2.74
CA GLN A 142 -1.86 -27.82 3.88
C GLN A 142 -1.73 -28.90 4.97
N PRO A 143 -1.63 -28.55 6.26
CA PRO A 143 -1.95 -29.49 7.33
C PRO A 143 -3.44 -29.83 7.33
#